data_AF-A0A4W5NPX0-F1
#
_entry.id   AF-A0A4W5NPX0-F1
#
_cell.length_a   1.000
_cell.length_b   1.000
_cell.length_c   1.000
_cell.angle_alpha   90.00
_cell.angle_beta   90.00
_cell.angle_gamma   90.00
#
_symmetry.space_group_name_H-M   'P 1'
#
loop_
_entity.id
_entity.type
_entity.pdbx_description
1 polymer ?
#
loop_
_entity_poly.entity_id
_entity_poly.type
_entity_poly.pdbx_seq_one_letter_code
_entity_poly.pdbx_strand_id
1 'polypeptide(L)'
;MEFLTGNPFTTPVGQRIEYATSSSLQSEDWALNMDICDIINETEEGPRDAYKAIKKRIVGNKNFREVMLALTVLEACVKNCGHRFHVLVSTREFVEGVLVRSILPKNNPPLVLHDRVLSLIQAWADAFRSSPALTGVVSVYEDLRRKGLEFPMTELDGYSPIHTPNRTVPDNGPTVTVSAAPSSPEPVPISPQLPESQQSEQGPLTFTPYQVKKLKTDLGMVRGNLTVMSDMMSQLDPATAKHSDTELLQELYAACKHMQDKIMELVPRLNEEKLTEELLVANDEINATFTRYQRFQRQRATQQSLTYVNLIDLSAAIKPVTAPTHSHLSRSTVDTVSSQMTGLRMREFDEFAQNRSISQTRPSERNEGVADSLAQAQNTRLQNTGTIPVSQTSVMDDIEKWLDVDEEDDMADSEGVTSEEFDRFLAERARAAERLPSLKASSHDVNNHSES
;
A
#
# COMPACT_ATOMS: atom_id res chain seq x y z
N MET A 1 -6.56 10.38 40.25
CA MET A 1 -5.30 11.11 40.48
C MET A 1 -4.40 10.90 39.26
N GLU A 2 -4.34 11.86 38.32
CA GLU A 2 -3.47 11.83 37.11
C GLU A 2 -2.44 12.98 37.10
N PHE A 3 -2.26 13.68 38.23
CA PHE A 3 -1.59 14.98 38.28
C PHE A 3 -0.04 14.93 38.27
N LEU A 4 0.58 13.75 38.18
CA LEU A 4 2.05 13.58 38.24
C LEU A 4 2.65 12.76 37.10
N THR A 5 1.91 12.52 36.01
CA THR A 5 2.52 11.93 34.80
C THR A 5 3.26 13.02 34.05
N GLY A 6 4.60 12.98 34.10
CA GLY A 6 5.48 13.84 33.29
C GLY A 6 5.15 13.76 31.79
N ASN A 7 5.65 14.71 30.99
CA ASN A 7 5.34 14.79 29.57
C ASN A 7 5.63 13.45 28.86
N PRO A 8 4.62 12.76 28.27
CA PRO A 8 4.82 11.48 27.61
C PRO A 8 5.90 11.43 26.52
N PHE A 9 6.27 12.57 25.94
CA PHE A 9 7.33 12.65 24.94
C PHE A 9 8.75 12.80 25.54
N THR A 10 8.93 12.85 26.86
CA THR A 10 10.27 12.89 27.46
C THR A 10 10.89 11.52 27.71
N THR A 11 10.12 10.44 27.57
CA THR A 11 10.61 9.07 27.72
C THR A 11 11.37 8.64 26.47
N PRO A 12 12.28 7.64 26.53
CA PRO A 12 13.05 7.20 25.36
C PRO A 12 12.16 6.84 24.15
N VAL A 13 11.13 6.02 24.39
CA VAL A 13 10.16 5.66 23.33
C VAL A 13 9.27 6.85 22.94
N GLY A 14 8.93 7.72 23.90
CA GLY A 14 8.12 8.91 23.67
C GLY A 14 8.78 9.91 22.71
N GLN A 15 10.09 10.11 22.83
CA GLN A 15 10.87 10.95 21.92
C GLN A 15 10.87 10.37 20.50
N ARG A 16 11.07 9.05 20.36
CA ARG A 16 11.01 8.39 19.05
C ARG A 16 9.62 8.53 18.41
N ILE A 17 8.56 8.35 19.20
CA ILE A 17 7.18 8.56 18.74
C ILE A 17 6.96 10.02 18.31
N GLU A 18 7.48 10.99 19.06
CA GLU A 18 7.38 12.41 18.67
C GLU A 18 8.05 12.69 17.33
N TYR A 19 9.24 12.13 17.09
CA TYR A 19 9.92 12.26 15.80
C TYR A 19 9.20 11.53 14.66
N ALA A 20 8.77 10.28 14.89
CA ALA A 20 8.06 9.45 13.92
C ALA A 20 6.68 10.00 13.53
N THR A 21 6.14 10.91 14.34
CA THR A 21 4.82 11.53 14.12
C THR A 21 4.90 13.03 13.85
N SER A 22 6.08 13.56 13.53
CA SER A 22 6.25 14.97 13.20
C SER A 22 5.49 15.35 11.93
N SER A 23 4.81 16.50 11.96
CA SER A 23 4.10 17.04 10.79
C SER A 23 5.00 17.39 9.61
N SER A 24 6.31 17.51 9.85
CA SER A 24 7.32 17.79 8.83
C SER A 24 7.71 16.56 8.01
N LEU A 25 7.38 15.35 8.47
CA LEU A 25 7.71 14.12 7.75
C LEU A 25 6.93 14.03 6.45
N GLN A 26 7.62 13.72 5.34
CA GLN A 26 6.97 13.56 4.04
C GLN A 26 6.12 12.28 3.96
N SER A 27 6.61 11.21 4.59
CA SER A 27 5.98 9.88 4.67
C SER A 27 6.34 9.24 6.01
N GLU A 28 5.82 8.05 6.26
CA GLU A 28 6.19 7.21 7.40
C GLU A 28 7.71 6.98 7.45
N ASP A 29 8.30 7.14 8.63
CA ASP A 29 9.67 6.73 8.89
C ASP A 29 9.66 5.32 9.47
N TRP A 30 9.77 4.32 8.60
CA TRP A 30 9.73 2.92 9.01
C TRP A 30 10.92 2.52 9.88
N ALA A 31 12.07 3.19 9.75
CA ALA A 31 13.21 2.93 10.63
C ALA A 31 12.86 3.36 12.06
N LEU A 32 12.31 4.57 12.24
CA LEU A 32 11.83 5.01 13.55
C LEU A 32 10.69 4.14 14.09
N ASN A 33 9.77 3.67 13.24
CA ASN A 33 8.68 2.79 13.66
C ASN A 33 9.20 1.44 14.19
N MET A 34 10.22 0.86 13.55
CA MET A 34 10.84 -0.38 14.01
C MET A 34 11.64 -0.16 15.30
N ASP A 35 12.41 0.93 15.37
CA ASP A 35 13.11 1.31 16.61
C ASP A 35 12.14 1.48 17.80
N ILE A 36 10.93 2.02 17.56
CA ILE A 36 9.87 2.12 18.58
C ILE A 36 9.44 0.72 19.04
N CYS A 37 9.23 -0.22 18.10
CA CYS A 37 8.83 -1.59 18.41
C CYS A 37 9.92 -2.29 19.24
N ASP A 38 11.19 -2.10 18.89
CA ASP A 38 12.33 -2.66 19.63
C ASP A 38 12.37 -2.13 21.07
N ILE A 39 12.24 -0.81 21.28
CA ILE A 39 12.20 -0.24 22.63
C ILE A 39 11.03 -0.79 23.45
N ILE A 40 9.86 -0.98 22.84
CA ILE A 40 8.68 -1.56 23.50
C ILE A 40 8.94 -3.00 23.94
N ASN A 41 9.60 -3.79 23.09
CA ASN A 41 9.87 -5.20 23.34
C ASN A 41 11.01 -5.41 24.35
N GLU A 42 12.06 -4.59 24.28
CA GLU A 42 13.29 -4.75 25.07
C GLU A 42 13.23 -4.13 26.47
N THR A 43 12.36 -3.15 26.69
CA THR A 43 12.31 -2.41 27.96
C THR A 43 11.08 -2.73 28.81
N GLU A 44 11.21 -2.58 30.13
CA GLU A 44 10.11 -2.85 31.07
C GLU A 44 8.99 -1.79 30.96
N GLU A 45 9.36 -0.52 30.84
CA GLU A 45 8.40 0.60 30.77
C GLU A 45 7.95 0.95 29.35
N GLY A 46 8.66 0.44 28.32
CA GLY A 46 8.39 0.71 26.90
C GLY A 46 6.91 0.62 26.51
N PRO A 47 6.18 -0.45 26.84
CA PRO A 47 4.76 -0.57 26.50
C PRO A 47 3.89 0.54 27.11
N ARG A 48 4.11 0.88 28.39
CA ARG A 48 3.32 1.90 29.11
C ARG A 48 3.64 3.30 28.64
N ASP A 49 4.90 3.57 28.34
CA ASP A 49 5.32 4.89 27.88
C ASP A 49 4.91 5.14 26.42
N ALA A 50 5.02 4.11 25.55
CA ALA A 50 4.50 4.18 24.19
C ALA A 50 2.99 4.42 24.17
N TYR A 51 2.24 3.70 25.01
CA TYR A 51 0.79 3.90 25.19
C TYR A 51 0.47 5.37 25.49
N LYS A 52 1.17 5.99 26.45
CA LYS A 52 0.92 7.39 26.85
C LYS A 52 1.28 8.37 25.73
N ALA A 53 2.40 8.15 25.05
CA ALA A 53 2.87 9.02 23.97
C ALA A 53 1.94 8.96 22.75
N ILE A 54 1.52 7.76 22.32
CA ILE A 54 0.55 7.57 21.23
C ILE A 54 -0.80 8.21 21.59
N LYS A 55 -1.32 7.96 22.80
CA LYS A 55 -2.55 8.58 23.29
C LYS A 55 -2.47 10.11 23.24
N LYS A 56 -1.35 10.69 23.69
CA LYS A 56 -1.12 12.14 23.65
C LYS A 56 -1.10 12.69 22.23
N ARG A 57 -0.50 11.97 21.28
CA ARG A 57 -0.39 12.41 19.88
C ARG A 57 -1.75 12.40 19.16
N ILE A 58 -2.63 11.45 19.48
CA ILE A 58 -3.93 11.28 18.82
C ILE A 58 -5.02 12.16 19.47
N VAL A 59 -5.15 12.10 20.79
CA VAL A 59 -6.32 12.68 21.47
C VAL A 59 -6.28 14.21 21.45
N GLY A 60 -7.25 14.83 20.77
CA GLY A 60 -7.40 16.28 20.71
C GLY A 60 -6.50 16.97 19.69
N ASN A 61 -5.67 16.22 18.96
CA ASN A 61 -4.82 16.78 17.91
C ASN A 61 -5.65 17.13 16.67
N LYS A 62 -5.49 18.35 16.17
CA LYS A 62 -6.16 18.84 14.95
C LYS A 62 -5.31 18.67 13.70
N ASN A 63 -4.04 18.30 13.86
CA ASN A 63 -3.18 17.95 12.76
C ASN A 63 -3.41 16.49 12.36
N PHE A 64 -4.33 16.25 11.44
CA PHE A 64 -4.69 14.89 11.02
C PHE A 64 -3.54 14.13 10.36
N ARG A 65 -2.51 14.82 9.84
CA ARG A 65 -1.28 14.15 9.37
C ARG A 65 -0.55 13.47 10.52
N GLU A 66 -0.36 14.19 11.62
CA GLU A 66 0.26 13.62 12.82
C GLU A 66 -0.57 12.48 13.41
N VAL A 67 -1.90 12.61 13.38
CA VAL A 67 -2.81 11.54 13.82
C VAL A 67 -2.66 10.31 12.94
N MET A 68 -2.62 10.46 11.61
CA MET A 68 -2.42 9.34 10.68
C MET A 68 -1.07 8.65 10.91
N LEU A 69 0.02 9.41 11.06
CA LEU A 69 1.34 8.86 11.38
C LEU A 69 1.31 8.10 12.72
N ALA A 70 0.63 8.64 13.75
CA ALA A 70 0.49 7.99 15.04
C ALA A 70 -0.33 6.70 14.97
N LEU A 71 -1.36 6.65 14.13
CA LEU A 71 -2.12 5.42 13.87
C LEU A 71 -1.26 4.38 13.15
N THR A 72 -0.37 4.79 12.25
CA THR A 72 0.58 3.87 11.61
C THR A 72 1.63 3.34 12.61
N VAL A 73 2.18 4.19 13.49
CA VAL A 73 3.05 3.74 14.59
C VAL A 73 2.30 2.74 15.48
N LEU A 74 1.06 3.04 15.84
CA LEU A 74 0.23 2.17 16.67
C LEU A 74 -0.05 0.82 16.01
N GLU A 75 -0.35 0.81 14.71
CA GLU A 75 -0.52 -0.43 13.94
C GLU A 75 0.78 -1.26 13.92
N ALA A 76 1.92 -0.61 13.65
CA ALA A 76 3.22 -1.28 13.66
C ALA A 76 3.52 -1.91 15.03
N CYS A 77 3.25 -1.18 16.12
CA CYS A 77 3.42 -1.70 17.48
C CYS A 77 2.49 -2.89 17.76
N VAL A 78 1.24 -2.87 17.30
CA VAL A 78 0.35 -4.02 17.49
C VAL A 78 0.82 -5.24 16.69
N LYS A 79 1.32 -5.05 15.47
CA LYS A 79 1.82 -6.14 14.62
C LYS A 79 3.17 -6.72 15.09
N ASN A 80 4.04 -5.91 15.69
CA ASN A 80 5.43 -6.29 15.97
C ASN A 80 5.77 -6.39 17.47
N CYS A 81 4.88 -5.94 18.36
CA CYS A 81 5.09 -6.09 19.80
C CYS A 81 4.27 -7.24 20.39
N GLY A 82 4.71 -7.73 21.56
CA GLY A 82 4.08 -8.85 22.23
C GLY A 82 2.88 -8.48 23.13
N HIS A 83 2.39 -9.51 23.82
CA HIS A 83 1.22 -9.45 24.70
C HIS A 83 1.24 -8.30 25.72
N ARG A 84 2.42 -7.95 26.26
CA ARG A 84 2.61 -6.83 27.21
C ARG A 84 2.08 -5.49 26.68
N PHE A 85 2.19 -5.26 25.38
CA PHE A 85 1.64 -4.07 24.73
C PHE A 85 0.16 -4.26 24.40
N HIS A 86 -0.22 -5.43 23.87
CA HIS A 86 -1.60 -5.73 23.47
C HIS A 86 -2.61 -5.56 24.60
N VAL A 87 -2.29 -5.99 25.82
CA VAL A 87 -3.17 -5.84 27.00
C VAL A 87 -3.45 -4.38 27.37
N LEU A 88 -2.62 -3.43 26.93
CA LEU A 88 -2.83 -2.00 27.19
C LEU A 88 -3.72 -1.37 26.12
N VAL A 89 -3.47 -1.70 24.84
CA VAL A 89 -4.14 -1.05 23.70
C VAL A 89 -5.42 -1.74 23.23
N SER A 90 -5.68 -2.97 23.68
CA SER A 90 -6.93 -3.69 23.38
C SER A 90 -8.05 -3.42 24.40
N THR A 91 -7.79 -2.59 25.42
CA THR A 91 -8.79 -2.22 26.44
C THR A 91 -9.91 -1.36 25.83
N ARG A 92 -11.12 -1.49 26.38
CA ARG A 92 -12.26 -0.65 25.96
C ARG A 92 -11.93 0.83 26.13
N GLU A 93 -11.30 1.17 27.25
CA GLU A 93 -10.94 2.56 27.60
C GLU A 93 -9.98 3.17 26.58
N PHE A 94 -9.01 2.40 26.08
CA PHE A 94 -8.12 2.87 25.03
C PHE A 94 -8.85 2.99 23.69
N VAL A 95 -9.55 1.95 23.26
CA VAL A 95 -10.21 1.93 21.95
C VAL A 95 -11.27 3.03 21.86
N GLU A 96 -12.12 3.18 22.89
CA GLU A 96 -13.10 4.27 22.91
C GLU A 96 -12.44 5.64 23.10
N GLY A 97 -11.50 5.74 24.04
CA GLY A 97 -10.91 7.01 24.46
C GLY A 97 -9.92 7.60 23.45
N VAL A 98 -9.29 6.76 22.63
CA VAL A 98 -8.27 7.15 21.64
C VAL A 98 -8.81 7.01 20.23
N LEU A 99 -9.20 5.79 19.83
CA LEU A 99 -9.60 5.51 18.44
C LEU A 99 -10.98 6.10 18.13
N VAL A 100 -12.03 5.64 18.80
CA VAL A 100 -13.40 6.13 18.55
C VAL A 100 -13.51 7.62 18.81
N ARG A 101 -12.89 8.11 19.88
CA ARG A 101 -12.87 9.54 20.20
C ARG A 101 -12.25 10.36 19.07
N SER A 102 -11.24 9.86 18.35
CA SER A 102 -10.58 10.60 17.27
C SER A 102 -11.53 10.87 16.09
N ILE A 103 -12.49 9.98 15.85
CA ILE A 103 -13.42 10.04 14.71
C ILE A 103 -14.81 10.61 15.05
N LEU A 104 -15.03 11.09 16.27
CA LEU A 104 -16.31 11.70 16.64
C LEU A 104 -16.61 12.94 15.77
N PRO A 105 -17.88 13.17 15.41
CA PRO A 105 -18.28 14.34 14.60
C PRO A 105 -17.79 15.68 15.17
N LYS A 106 -17.72 15.80 16.50
CA LYS A 106 -17.18 16.98 17.20
C LYS A 106 -15.74 17.33 16.80
N ASN A 107 -14.96 16.35 16.36
CA ASN A 107 -13.58 16.57 15.94
C ASN A 107 -13.44 17.00 14.48
N ASN A 108 -14.49 16.81 13.67
CA ASN A 108 -14.53 17.04 12.23
C ASN A 108 -13.36 16.36 11.48
N PRO A 109 -13.18 15.03 11.62
CA PRO A 109 -12.10 14.30 10.96
C PRO A 109 -12.32 14.19 9.44
N PRO A 110 -11.25 14.09 8.63
CA PRO A 110 -11.38 13.71 7.22
C PRO A 110 -11.82 12.25 7.08
N LEU A 111 -12.54 11.91 6.00
CA LEU A 111 -13.07 10.56 5.76
C LEU A 111 -11.97 9.48 5.78
N VAL A 112 -10.79 9.78 5.22
CA VAL A 112 -9.63 8.86 5.24
C VAL A 112 -9.22 8.46 6.65
N LEU A 113 -9.32 9.37 7.62
CA LEU A 113 -9.03 9.06 9.02
C LEU A 113 -10.13 8.19 9.64
N HIS A 114 -11.39 8.44 9.26
CA HIS A 114 -12.52 7.62 9.69
C HIS A 114 -12.33 6.16 9.25
N ASP A 115 -12.09 5.94 7.95
CA ASP A 115 -11.89 4.62 7.38
C ASP A 115 -10.71 3.91 8.02
N ARG A 116 -9.57 4.62 8.16
CA ARG A 116 -8.37 4.07 8.79
C ARG A 116 -8.62 3.59 10.23
N VAL A 117 -9.35 4.36 11.02
CA VAL A 117 -9.66 3.99 12.41
C VAL A 117 -10.61 2.79 12.46
N LEU A 118 -11.63 2.76 11.60
CA LEU A 118 -12.54 1.63 11.54
C LEU A 118 -11.84 0.34 11.09
N SER A 119 -10.97 0.41 10.07
CA SER A 119 -10.15 -0.72 9.65
C SER A 119 -9.28 -1.27 10.80
N LEU A 120 -8.66 -0.40 11.60
CA LEU A 120 -7.86 -0.83 12.75
C LEU A 120 -8.73 -1.52 13.82
N ILE A 121 -9.87 -0.95 14.16
CA ILE A 121 -10.79 -1.53 15.16
C ILE A 121 -11.27 -2.91 14.70
N GLN A 122 -11.64 -3.06 13.43
CA GLN A 122 -12.09 -4.33 12.86
C GLN A 122 -10.97 -5.36 12.82
N ALA A 123 -9.79 -5.00 12.27
CA ALA A 123 -8.65 -5.91 12.18
C ALA A 123 -8.23 -6.43 13.56
N TRP A 124 -8.23 -5.57 14.58
CA TRP A 124 -7.87 -5.98 15.94
C TRP A 124 -8.98 -6.77 16.63
N ALA A 125 -10.25 -6.46 16.38
CA ALA A 125 -11.37 -7.26 16.85
C ALA A 125 -11.33 -8.70 16.29
N ASP A 126 -10.94 -8.86 15.03
CA ASP A 126 -10.79 -10.17 14.40
C ASP A 126 -9.55 -10.90 14.91
N ALA A 127 -8.40 -10.21 14.99
CA ALA A 127 -7.14 -10.80 15.48
C ALA A 127 -7.20 -11.24 16.95
N PHE A 128 -7.90 -10.49 17.81
CA PHE A 128 -7.92 -10.74 19.26
C PHE A 128 -9.17 -11.47 19.76
N ARG A 129 -10.09 -11.87 18.88
CA ARG A 129 -11.37 -12.51 19.25
C ARG A 129 -11.20 -13.79 20.10
N SER A 130 -10.15 -14.56 19.85
CA SER A 130 -9.85 -15.80 20.55
C SER A 130 -9.13 -15.61 21.90
N SER A 131 -8.75 -14.37 22.25
CA SER A 131 -7.95 -14.05 23.43
C SER A 131 -8.79 -13.32 24.47
N PRO A 132 -9.25 -13.99 25.56
CA PRO A 132 -10.16 -13.38 26.55
C PRO A 132 -9.64 -12.09 27.18
N ALA A 133 -8.32 -12.01 27.39
CA ALA A 133 -7.65 -10.84 27.96
C ALA A 133 -7.63 -9.60 27.05
N LEU A 134 -7.96 -9.74 25.76
CA LEU A 134 -7.85 -8.69 24.73
C LEU A 134 -9.22 -8.34 24.11
N THR A 135 -10.32 -8.73 24.76
CA THR A 135 -11.69 -8.62 24.23
C THR A 135 -12.29 -7.21 24.26
N GLY A 136 -11.60 -6.22 24.84
CA GLY A 136 -12.08 -4.84 24.91
C GLY A 136 -12.37 -4.24 23.53
N VAL A 137 -11.48 -4.46 22.55
CA VAL A 137 -11.68 -4.03 21.16
C VAL A 137 -12.85 -4.74 20.48
N VAL A 138 -13.07 -6.03 20.78
CA VAL A 138 -14.18 -6.83 20.24
C VAL A 138 -15.52 -6.24 20.72
N SER A 139 -15.61 -5.91 22.00
CA SER A 139 -16.79 -5.27 22.58
C SER A 139 -17.12 -3.94 21.89
N VAL A 140 -16.11 -3.11 21.63
CA VAL A 140 -16.29 -1.81 20.97
C VAL A 140 -16.71 -1.98 19.51
N TYR A 141 -16.07 -2.90 18.78
CA TYR A 141 -16.42 -3.22 17.40
C TYR A 141 -17.90 -3.62 17.27
N GLU A 142 -18.36 -4.57 18.09
CA GLU A 142 -19.76 -5.02 18.06
C GLU A 142 -20.74 -3.94 18.54
N ASP A 143 -20.35 -3.08 19.48
CA ASP A 143 -21.14 -1.91 19.88
C ASP A 143 -21.33 -0.92 18.72
N LEU A 144 -20.27 -0.65 17.95
CA LEU A 144 -20.32 0.27 16.81
C LEU A 144 -21.18 -0.30 15.68
N ARG A 145 -21.06 -1.60 15.39
CA ARG A 145 -21.94 -2.28 14.41
C ARG A 145 -23.40 -2.25 14.82
N ARG A 146 -23.71 -2.50 16.10
CA ARG A 146 -25.09 -2.40 16.63
C ARG A 146 -25.66 -0.98 16.53
N LYS A 147 -24.80 0.04 16.56
CA LYS A 147 -25.21 1.45 16.36
C LYS A 147 -25.39 1.81 14.87
N GLY A 148 -25.20 0.86 13.96
CA GLY A 148 -25.36 1.07 12.51
C GLY A 148 -24.14 1.68 11.83
N LEU A 149 -22.96 1.65 12.46
CA LEU A 149 -21.74 2.11 11.82
C LEU A 149 -21.26 1.05 10.81
N GLU A 150 -21.14 1.45 9.55
CA GLU A 150 -20.58 0.60 8.50
C GLU A 150 -19.07 0.60 8.60
N PHE A 151 -18.49 -0.59 8.54
CA PHE A 151 -17.05 -0.79 8.52
C PHE A 151 -16.60 -1.05 7.08
N PRO A 152 -15.40 -0.60 6.68
CA PRO A 152 -14.86 -0.88 5.36
C PRO A 152 -14.74 -2.39 5.16
N MET A 153 -14.94 -2.85 3.92
CA MET A 153 -14.70 -4.26 3.59
C MET A 153 -13.24 -4.58 3.91
N THR A 154 -13.00 -5.62 4.72
CA THR A 154 -11.64 -6.08 4.97
C THR A 154 -11.09 -6.64 3.67
N GLU A 155 -10.28 -5.88 2.96
CA GLU A 155 -9.28 -6.48 2.07
C GLU A 155 -8.27 -7.16 2.99
N LEU A 156 -8.57 -8.41 3.34
CA LEU A 156 -7.57 -9.32 3.88
C LEU A 156 -6.53 -9.48 2.77
N ASP A 157 -5.37 -8.85 2.92
CA ASP A 157 -4.20 -9.13 2.11
C ASP A 157 -4.03 -10.67 2.01
N GLY A 158 -4.29 -11.22 0.81
CA GLY A 158 -3.76 -12.50 0.36
C GLY A 158 -4.50 -13.81 0.65
N TYR A 159 -5.70 -13.84 1.26
CA TYR A 159 -6.43 -15.11 1.43
C TYR A 159 -7.93 -14.97 1.12
N SER A 160 -8.29 -15.24 -0.13
CA SER A 160 -9.69 -15.41 -0.54
C SER A 160 -10.31 -16.63 0.14
N PRO A 161 -11.50 -16.52 0.76
CA PRO A 161 -12.26 -17.67 1.21
C PRO A 161 -12.63 -18.54 -0.01
N ILE A 162 -12.22 -19.81 0.00
CA ILE A 162 -12.64 -20.79 -1.01
C ILE A 162 -14.15 -20.99 -0.88
N HIS A 163 -14.91 -20.31 -1.73
CA HIS A 163 -16.32 -20.61 -1.99
C HIS A 163 -16.37 -21.68 -3.08
N THR A 164 -16.16 -22.94 -2.73
CA THR A 164 -16.49 -24.06 -3.63
C THR A 164 -18.01 -24.22 -3.67
N PRO A 165 -18.67 -24.07 -4.84
CA PRO A 165 -20.08 -24.45 -4.96
C PRO A 165 -20.22 -25.98 -4.85
N ASN A 166 -21.33 -26.43 -4.26
CA ASN A 166 -21.66 -27.84 -4.07
C ASN A 166 -21.55 -28.63 -5.38
N ARG A 167 -20.79 -29.73 -5.34
CA ARG A 167 -20.66 -30.71 -6.42
C ARG A 167 -21.97 -31.47 -6.60
N THR A 168 -22.77 -31.11 -7.58
CA THR A 168 -23.84 -31.97 -8.13
C THR A 168 -23.19 -33.05 -9.00
N VAL A 169 -23.18 -34.29 -8.52
CA VAL A 169 -22.84 -35.46 -9.32
C VAL A 169 -24.16 -36.03 -9.88
N PRO A 170 -24.29 -36.33 -11.19
CA PRO A 170 -25.40 -37.11 -11.72
C PRO A 170 -25.15 -38.60 -11.45
N ASP A 171 -26.05 -39.24 -10.72
CA ASP A 171 -26.03 -40.70 -10.51
C ASP A 171 -26.73 -41.42 -11.68
N ASN A 172 -26.06 -42.45 -12.19
CA ASN A 172 -26.54 -43.33 -13.26
C ASN A 172 -26.95 -44.67 -12.63
N GLY A 173 -28.24 -45.00 -12.65
CA GLY A 173 -28.75 -46.33 -12.28
C GLY A 173 -30.28 -46.47 -12.43
N PRO A 174 -30.83 -47.67 -12.67
CA PRO A 174 -31.79 -47.87 -13.77
C PRO A 174 -33.29 -48.00 -13.39
N THR A 175 -34.13 -47.64 -14.37
CA THR A 175 -35.44 -48.21 -14.79
C THR A 175 -36.49 -48.56 -13.71
N VAL A 176 -37.63 -47.82 -13.71
CA VAL A 176 -38.98 -48.40 -13.86
C VAL A 176 -39.92 -47.40 -14.56
N THR A 177 -40.39 -47.81 -15.74
CA THR A 177 -41.59 -47.43 -16.51
C THR A 177 -42.81 -46.90 -15.74
N VAL A 178 -43.49 -45.84 -16.22
CA VAL A 178 -44.89 -45.87 -16.73
C VAL A 178 -45.14 -44.68 -17.70
N SER A 179 -45.72 -45.02 -18.87
CA SER A 179 -46.51 -44.30 -19.90
C SER A 179 -47.25 -43.01 -19.49
N ALA A 180 -47.69 -42.05 -20.33
CA ALA A 180 -47.98 -41.97 -21.77
C ALA A 180 -48.00 -40.48 -22.23
N ALA A 181 -47.83 -40.25 -23.53
CA ALA A 181 -47.90 -38.97 -24.27
C ALA A 181 -49.37 -38.58 -24.66
N PRO A 182 -49.66 -37.66 -25.61
CA PRO A 182 -49.15 -36.29 -25.89
C PRO A 182 -50.29 -35.27 -26.10
N SER A 183 -50.00 -33.96 -26.20
CA SER A 183 -50.68 -33.08 -27.18
C SER A 183 -49.89 -31.79 -27.43
N SER A 184 -49.96 -31.37 -28.69
CA SER A 184 -49.11 -30.42 -29.41
C SER A 184 -49.78 -29.03 -29.52
N PRO A 185 -49.16 -28.03 -30.20
CA PRO A 185 -49.11 -26.61 -29.78
C PRO A 185 -50.07 -25.69 -30.53
N GLU A 186 -50.15 -24.42 -30.11
CA GLU A 186 -50.63 -23.33 -30.96
C GLU A 186 -49.77 -22.04 -30.82
N PRO A 187 -49.41 -21.36 -31.94
CA PRO A 187 -48.58 -20.14 -31.99
C PRO A 187 -49.36 -18.88 -32.41
N VAL A 188 -48.90 -17.67 -32.03
CA VAL A 188 -48.87 -16.37 -32.78
C VAL A 188 -48.82 -15.15 -31.82
N PRO A 189 -48.41 -13.92 -32.24
CA PRO A 189 -47.24 -13.52 -33.03
C PRO A 189 -46.47 -12.30 -32.43
N ILE A 190 -45.30 -12.01 -33.00
CA ILE A 190 -44.35 -10.90 -32.75
C ILE A 190 -44.82 -9.58 -33.41
N SER A 191 -44.83 -8.40 -32.75
CA SER A 191 -43.92 -7.20 -32.86
C SER A 191 -44.73 -5.89 -32.77
N PRO A 192 -44.16 -4.65 -32.68
CA PRO A 192 -42.84 -4.19 -32.21
C PRO A 192 -42.84 -2.93 -31.27
N GLN A 193 -41.67 -2.65 -30.68
CA GLN A 193 -41.08 -1.33 -30.31
C GLN A 193 -41.44 -0.55 -29.01
N LEU A 194 -40.43 -0.55 -28.13
CA LEU A 194 -39.84 0.49 -27.23
C LEU A 194 -40.00 1.97 -27.64
N PRO A 195 -39.92 2.95 -26.69
CA PRO A 195 -38.71 3.30 -25.89
C PRO A 195 -38.96 3.40 -24.36
N GLU A 196 -38.15 2.73 -23.52
CA GLU A 196 -36.96 3.27 -22.84
C GLU A 196 -37.21 4.47 -21.89
N SER A 197 -37.12 4.21 -20.60
CA SER A 197 -36.57 5.13 -19.60
C SER A 197 -35.92 4.32 -18.48
N GLN A 198 -34.65 4.64 -18.26
CA GLN A 198 -33.64 3.91 -17.51
C GLN A 198 -33.79 4.12 -16.00
N GLN A 199 -33.72 3.04 -15.21
CA GLN A 199 -33.14 3.06 -13.87
C GLN A 199 -32.34 1.77 -13.69
N SER A 200 -31.05 1.97 -13.47
CA SER A 200 -29.97 1.01 -13.50
C SER A 200 -29.93 0.10 -12.27
N GLU A 201 -30.25 -1.18 -12.46
CA GLU A 201 -29.72 -2.26 -11.63
C GLU A 201 -28.30 -2.59 -12.12
N GLN A 202 -27.31 -2.50 -11.23
CA GLN A 202 -25.93 -2.94 -11.50
C GLN A 202 -25.87 -4.47 -11.49
N GLY A 203 -26.32 -5.07 -12.58
CA GLY A 203 -25.89 -6.41 -12.99
C GLY A 203 -24.57 -6.34 -13.75
N PRO A 204 -23.80 -7.44 -13.82
CA PRO A 204 -22.56 -7.47 -14.57
C PRO A 204 -22.82 -7.17 -16.06
N LEU A 205 -22.07 -6.21 -16.61
CA LEU A 205 -22.22 -5.76 -17.99
C LEU A 205 -21.43 -6.68 -18.92
N THR A 206 -22.12 -7.35 -19.83
CA THR A 206 -21.46 -8.02 -20.96
C THR A 206 -21.04 -6.94 -21.97
N PHE A 207 -19.74 -6.70 -22.11
CA PHE A 207 -19.23 -5.77 -23.11
C PHE A 207 -19.48 -6.28 -24.52
N THR A 208 -19.85 -5.38 -25.43
CA THR A 208 -19.94 -5.73 -26.85
C THR A 208 -18.54 -6.02 -27.41
N PRO A 209 -18.39 -6.94 -28.39
CA PRO A 209 -17.08 -7.23 -29.00
C PRO A 209 -16.37 -6.00 -29.57
N TYR A 210 -17.13 -4.99 -30.01
CA TYR A 210 -16.59 -3.71 -30.46
C TYR A 210 -15.94 -2.90 -29.33
N GLN A 211 -16.58 -2.85 -28.14
CA GLN A 211 -16.03 -2.18 -26.97
C GLN A 211 -14.75 -2.85 -26.48
N VAL A 212 -14.70 -4.18 -26.47
CA VAL A 212 -13.49 -4.95 -26.12
C VAL A 212 -12.36 -4.65 -27.10
N LYS A 213 -12.62 -4.68 -28.41
CA LYS A 213 -11.62 -4.35 -29.44
C LYS A 213 -11.08 -2.92 -29.26
N LYS A 214 -11.97 -1.95 -29.01
CA LYS A 214 -11.58 -0.56 -28.75
C LYS A 214 -10.71 -0.45 -27.50
N LEU A 215 -11.09 -1.12 -26.41
CA LEU A 215 -10.32 -1.11 -25.17
C LEU A 215 -8.91 -1.68 -25.36
N LYS A 216 -8.77 -2.77 -26.13
CA LYS A 216 -7.46 -3.33 -26.49
C LYS A 216 -6.61 -2.37 -27.32
N THR A 217 -7.22 -1.64 -28.25
CA THR A 217 -6.53 -0.56 -28.99
C THR A 217 -6.08 0.56 -28.05
N ASP A 218 -6.96 1.00 -27.15
CA ASP A 218 -6.62 2.06 -26.18
C ASP A 218 -5.48 1.61 -25.24
N LEU A 219 -5.48 0.35 -24.79
CA LEU A 219 -4.40 -0.24 -24.00
C LEU A 219 -3.07 -0.27 -24.76
N GLY A 220 -3.11 -0.62 -26.04
CA GLY A 220 -1.92 -0.57 -26.90
C GLY A 220 -1.32 0.83 -26.99
N MET A 221 -2.17 1.86 -27.14
CA MET A 221 -1.73 3.26 -27.16
C MET A 221 -1.10 3.66 -25.82
N VAL A 222 -1.71 3.26 -24.70
CA VAL A 222 -1.21 3.59 -23.36
C VAL A 222 0.11 2.90 -23.09
N ARG A 223 0.27 1.63 -23.44
CA ARG A 223 1.57 0.94 -23.38
C ARG A 223 2.64 1.66 -24.21
N GLY A 224 2.30 2.11 -25.42
CA GLY A 224 3.18 2.95 -26.23
C GLY A 224 3.59 4.24 -25.51
N ASN A 225 2.63 4.93 -24.90
CA ASN A 225 2.89 6.14 -24.12
C ASN A 225 3.81 5.86 -22.92
N LEU A 226 3.60 4.76 -22.19
CA LEU A 226 4.45 4.37 -21.06
C LEU A 226 5.89 4.07 -21.46
N THR A 227 6.09 3.41 -22.60
CA THR A 227 7.43 3.16 -23.18
C THR A 227 8.11 4.48 -23.51
N VAL A 228 7.45 5.38 -24.23
CA VAL A 228 8.02 6.71 -24.57
C VAL A 228 8.35 7.50 -23.31
N MET A 229 7.43 7.51 -22.33
CA MET A 229 7.63 8.21 -21.07
C MET A 229 8.84 7.64 -20.31
N SER A 230 9.00 6.32 -20.28
CA SER A 230 10.13 5.63 -19.66
C SER A 230 11.45 5.90 -20.35
N ASP A 231 11.47 5.91 -21.69
CA ASP A 231 12.66 6.22 -22.49
C ASP A 231 13.08 7.67 -22.30
N MET A 232 12.13 8.60 -22.35
CA MET A 232 12.37 10.02 -22.09
C MET A 232 12.96 10.22 -20.70
N MET A 233 12.39 9.62 -19.66
CA MET A 233 12.94 9.72 -18.30
C MET A 233 14.30 9.02 -18.11
N SER A 234 14.66 8.10 -19.00
CA SER A 234 15.98 7.42 -18.97
C SER A 234 17.07 8.24 -19.67
N GLN A 235 16.70 8.99 -20.70
CA GLN A 235 17.63 9.76 -21.54
C GLN A 235 17.75 11.23 -21.12
N LEU A 236 16.69 11.79 -20.53
CA LEU A 236 16.69 13.17 -20.06
C LEU A 236 17.34 13.25 -18.67
N ASP A 237 18.24 14.22 -18.52
CA ASP A 237 18.70 14.63 -17.21
C ASP A 237 17.63 15.56 -16.57
N PRO A 238 17.10 15.22 -15.37
CA PRO A 238 16.10 16.04 -14.67
C PRO A 238 16.50 17.51 -14.50
N ALA A 239 17.81 17.80 -14.41
CA ALA A 239 18.35 19.14 -14.22
C ALA A 239 18.26 20.01 -15.49
N THR A 240 18.41 19.39 -16.65
CA THR A 240 18.63 20.08 -17.93
C THR A 240 17.52 19.84 -18.95
N ALA A 241 16.51 19.03 -18.62
CA ALA A 241 15.36 18.75 -19.49
C ALA A 241 14.67 20.03 -19.97
N LYS A 242 14.45 20.14 -21.29
CA LYS A 242 13.85 21.33 -21.89
C LYS A 242 12.38 21.43 -21.54
N HIS A 243 11.81 22.64 -21.67
CA HIS A 243 10.39 22.87 -21.39
C HIS A 243 9.47 22.00 -22.28
N SER A 244 9.81 21.86 -23.58
CA SER A 244 9.10 21.00 -24.52
C SER A 244 9.07 19.53 -24.09
N ASP A 245 10.18 19.02 -23.56
CA ASP A 245 10.29 17.62 -23.15
C ASP A 245 9.44 17.37 -21.89
N THR A 246 9.36 18.37 -21.01
CA THR A 246 8.50 18.30 -19.83
C THR A 246 7.02 18.44 -20.13
N GLU A 247 6.66 19.24 -21.12
CA GLU A 247 5.28 19.38 -21.59
C GLU A 247 4.79 18.06 -22.21
N LEU A 248 5.61 17.45 -23.07
CA LEU A 248 5.31 16.13 -23.63
C LEU A 248 5.20 15.05 -22.55
N LEU A 249 6.10 15.02 -21.56
CA LEU A 249 5.98 14.10 -20.43
C LEU A 249 4.70 14.31 -19.62
N GLN A 250 4.25 15.56 -19.48
CA GLN A 250 3.01 15.89 -18.78
C GLN A 250 1.77 15.46 -19.58
N GLU A 251 1.77 15.62 -20.90
CA GLU A 251 0.71 15.13 -21.78
C GLU A 251 0.61 13.60 -21.76
N LEU A 252 1.74 12.90 -21.86
CA LEU A 252 1.81 11.44 -21.75
C LEU A 252 1.30 10.96 -20.38
N TYR A 253 1.69 11.65 -19.31
CA TYR A 253 1.20 11.37 -17.96
C TYR A 253 -0.33 11.52 -17.87
N ALA A 254 -0.88 12.61 -18.40
CA ALA A 254 -2.32 12.86 -18.40
C ALA A 254 -3.10 11.80 -19.20
N ALA A 255 -2.59 11.39 -20.37
CA ALA A 255 -3.19 10.35 -21.19
C ALA A 255 -3.20 8.99 -20.47
N CYS A 256 -2.09 8.61 -19.83
CA CYS A 256 -2.01 7.39 -19.02
C CYS A 256 -2.92 7.47 -17.79
N LYS A 257 -3.05 8.64 -17.16
CA LYS A 257 -3.90 8.84 -15.97
C LYS A 257 -5.37 8.66 -16.31
N HIS A 258 -5.81 9.20 -17.44
CA HIS A 258 -7.16 8.98 -17.95
C HIS A 258 -7.44 7.49 -18.21
N MET A 259 -6.46 6.72 -18.71
CA MET A 259 -6.62 5.27 -18.85
C MET A 259 -6.70 4.57 -17.50
N GLN A 260 -5.87 4.95 -16.53
CA GLN A 260 -5.91 4.38 -15.18
C GLN A 260 -7.29 4.56 -14.54
N ASP A 261 -7.88 5.75 -14.66
CA ASP A 261 -9.20 6.04 -14.11
C ASP A 261 -10.28 5.18 -14.80
N LYS A 262 -10.16 5.01 -16.13
CA LYS A 262 -11.02 4.12 -16.92
C LYS A 262 -10.86 2.65 -16.51
N ILE A 263 -9.64 2.18 -16.23
CA ILE A 263 -9.38 0.81 -15.73
C ILE A 263 -10.08 0.59 -14.39
N MET A 264 -9.95 1.53 -13.45
CA MET A 264 -10.57 1.44 -12.12
C MET A 264 -12.10 1.40 -12.19
N GLU A 265 -12.72 2.06 -13.18
CA GLU A 265 -14.17 1.99 -13.41
C GLU A 265 -14.59 0.65 -14.05
N LEU A 266 -13.78 0.10 -14.95
CA LEU A 266 -14.13 -1.07 -15.74
C LEU A 266 -13.91 -2.39 -15.00
N VAL A 267 -12.81 -2.53 -14.25
CA VAL A 267 -12.42 -3.79 -13.58
C VAL A 267 -13.54 -4.38 -12.71
N PRO A 268 -14.26 -3.61 -11.88
CA PRO A 268 -15.34 -4.16 -11.04
C PRO A 268 -16.57 -4.65 -11.84
N ARG A 269 -16.68 -4.25 -13.12
CA ARG A 269 -17.86 -4.45 -13.97
C ARG A 269 -17.61 -5.47 -15.09
N LEU A 270 -16.39 -6.00 -15.18
CA LEU A 270 -15.92 -6.89 -16.24
C LEU A 270 -16.06 -8.35 -15.84
N ASN A 271 -16.71 -9.14 -16.71
CA ASN A 271 -16.81 -10.59 -16.57
C ASN A 271 -15.81 -11.37 -17.44
N GLU A 272 -15.04 -10.68 -18.29
CA GLU A 272 -14.07 -11.31 -19.19
C GLU A 272 -12.70 -11.40 -18.52
N GLU A 273 -12.39 -12.55 -17.94
CA GLU A 273 -11.19 -12.81 -17.14
C GLU A 273 -9.88 -12.36 -17.81
N LYS A 274 -9.67 -12.74 -19.08
CA LYS A 274 -8.47 -12.36 -19.85
C LYS A 274 -8.34 -10.85 -20.04
N LEU A 275 -9.45 -10.17 -20.25
CA LEU A 275 -9.45 -8.71 -20.41
C LEU A 275 -9.18 -8.01 -19.08
N THR A 276 -9.73 -8.54 -17.98
CA THR A 276 -9.44 -8.06 -16.63
C THR A 276 -7.96 -8.21 -16.29
N GLU A 277 -7.35 -9.35 -16.61
CA GLU A 277 -5.91 -9.57 -16.46
C GLU A 277 -5.08 -8.55 -17.26
N GLU A 278 -5.41 -8.35 -18.55
CA GLU A 278 -4.74 -7.35 -19.40
C GLU A 278 -4.82 -5.92 -18.83
N LEU A 279 -5.96 -5.56 -18.22
CA LEU A 279 -6.18 -4.25 -17.60
C LEU A 279 -5.41 -4.08 -16.28
N LEU A 280 -5.33 -5.13 -15.45
CA LEU A 280 -4.57 -5.10 -14.21
C LEU A 280 -3.06 -4.96 -14.49
N VAL A 281 -2.53 -5.75 -15.44
CA VAL A 281 -1.13 -5.62 -15.87
C VAL A 281 -0.83 -4.21 -16.38
N ALA A 282 -1.73 -3.63 -17.19
CA ALA A 282 -1.57 -2.25 -17.65
C ALA A 282 -1.61 -1.24 -16.50
N ASN A 283 -2.42 -1.47 -15.46
CA ASN A 283 -2.45 -0.60 -14.27
C ASN A 283 -1.13 -0.65 -13.50
N ASP A 284 -0.54 -1.85 -13.34
CA ASP A 284 0.76 -2.02 -12.70
C ASP A 284 1.88 -1.30 -13.49
N GLU A 285 1.88 -1.43 -14.82
CA GLU A 285 2.81 -0.71 -15.71
C GLU A 285 2.65 0.82 -15.58
N ILE A 286 1.41 1.32 -15.51
CA ILE A 286 1.12 2.75 -15.28
C ILE A 286 1.67 3.19 -13.93
N ASN A 287 1.40 2.45 -12.84
CA ASN A 287 1.84 2.80 -11.49
C ASN A 287 3.37 2.81 -11.35
N ALA A 288 4.05 1.83 -11.96
CA ALA A 288 5.51 1.78 -12.00
C ALA A 288 6.09 3.00 -12.72
N THR A 289 5.52 3.36 -13.88
CA THR A 289 5.95 4.52 -14.67
C THR A 289 5.64 5.84 -13.96
N PHE A 290 4.50 5.96 -13.28
CA PHE A 290 4.12 7.13 -12.48
C PHE A 290 5.07 7.35 -11.30
N THR A 291 5.46 6.28 -10.62
CA THR A 291 6.46 6.35 -9.55
C THR A 291 7.78 6.91 -10.08
N ARG A 292 8.21 6.47 -11.27
CA ARG A 292 9.43 6.98 -11.92
C ARG A 292 9.29 8.45 -12.31
N TYR A 293 8.15 8.86 -12.85
CA TYR A 293 7.86 10.25 -13.21
C TYR A 293 7.83 11.20 -12.02
N GLN A 294 7.23 10.78 -10.90
CA GLN A 294 7.24 11.57 -9.68
C GLN A 294 8.65 11.78 -9.14
N ARG A 295 9.52 10.75 -9.22
CA ARG A 295 10.95 10.89 -8.86
C ARG A 295 11.67 11.87 -9.78
N PHE A 296 11.46 11.77 -11.09
CA PHE A 296 12.02 12.68 -12.10
C PHE A 296 11.61 14.14 -11.83
N GLN A 297 10.32 14.39 -11.57
CA GLN A 297 9.83 15.72 -11.22
C GLN A 297 10.40 16.26 -9.91
N ARG A 298 10.49 15.41 -8.87
CA ARG A 298 11.04 15.81 -7.58
C ARG A 298 12.50 16.25 -7.72
N GLN A 299 13.33 15.47 -8.42
CA GLN A 299 14.75 15.79 -8.66
C GLN A 299 14.93 17.13 -9.39
N ARG A 300 14.04 17.44 -10.34
CA ARG A 300 14.02 18.72 -11.04
C ARG A 300 13.63 19.89 -10.12
N ALA A 301 12.61 19.72 -9.28
CA ALA A 301 12.17 20.77 -8.34
C ALA A 301 13.25 21.11 -7.30
N THR A 302 13.98 20.11 -6.77
CA THR A 302 15.10 20.36 -5.83
C THR A 302 16.24 21.14 -6.49
N GLN A 303 16.53 20.88 -7.76
CA GLN A 303 17.62 21.56 -8.47
C GLN A 303 17.25 22.95 -8.97
N GLN A 304 16.00 23.19 -9.38
CA GLN A 304 15.51 24.55 -9.63
C GLN A 304 15.61 25.43 -8.38
N SER A 305 15.35 24.87 -7.19
CA SER A 305 15.56 25.56 -5.91
C SER A 305 17.04 25.89 -5.66
N LEU A 306 17.97 24.95 -5.91
CA LEU A 306 19.41 25.18 -5.76
C LEU A 306 19.97 26.19 -6.78
N THR A 307 19.40 26.24 -7.98
CA THR A 307 19.79 27.22 -9.01
C THR A 307 19.31 28.62 -8.64
N TYR A 308 18.12 28.73 -8.01
CA TYR A 308 17.61 29.99 -7.47
C TYR A 308 18.43 30.49 -6.28
N VAL A 309 18.91 29.59 -5.42
CA VAL A 309 19.81 29.94 -4.29
C VAL A 309 21.19 30.39 -4.78
N ASN A 310 21.76 29.74 -5.80
CA ASN A 310 23.06 30.12 -6.37
C ASN A 310 23.01 31.43 -7.19
N LEU A 311 21.84 31.87 -7.68
CA LEU A 311 21.70 33.14 -8.39
C LEU A 311 21.64 34.36 -7.45
N ILE A 312 21.39 34.16 -6.15
CA ILE A 312 21.34 35.25 -5.16
C ILE A 312 22.74 35.54 -4.57
N ASP A 313 23.66 34.58 -4.58
CA ASP A 313 24.97 34.68 -3.91
C ASP A 313 26.14 35.15 -4.80
N LEU A 314 25.89 35.51 -6.07
CA LEU A 314 26.91 36.03 -6.99
C LEU A 314 26.75 37.52 -7.30
N SER A 315 26.32 38.33 -6.32
CA SER A 315 26.27 39.79 -6.45
C SER A 315 27.06 40.57 -5.41
N ALA A 316 27.72 39.90 -4.45
CA ALA A 316 28.39 40.62 -3.35
C ALA A 316 29.72 40.00 -2.92
N ALA A 317 30.76 40.06 -3.75
CA ALA A 317 32.14 40.04 -3.24
C ALA A 317 33.19 40.47 -4.28
N ILE A 318 33.47 41.79 -4.37
CA ILE A 318 34.83 42.27 -4.64
C ILE A 318 35.09 43.54 -3.81
N LYS A 319 35.86 43.42 -2.72
CA LYS A 319 37.12 44.14 -2.49
C LYS A 319 37.77 43.76 -1.15
N PRO A 320 39.12 43.78 -1.05
CA PRO A 320 39.87 43.23 0.08
C PRO A 320 40.37 44.33 1.06
N VAL A 321 40.91 43.90 2.21
CA VAL A 321 42.15 44.39 2.87
C VAL A 321 42.06 44.53 4.42
N THR A 322 42.92 43.72 5.07
CA THR A 322 43.63 43.83 6.36
C THR A 322 42.92 43.79 7.74
N ALA A 323 43.31 42.77 8.50
CA ALA A 323 43.35 42.67 9.97
C ALA A 323 44.45 43.61 10.56
N PRO A 324 44.62 43.83 11.90
CA PRO A 324 44.45 42.81 12.95
C PRO A 324 44.00 43.22 14.38
N THR A 325 43.60 42.18 15.14
CA THR A 325 43.83 41.91 16.58
C THR A 325 43.44 42.94 17.65
N HIS A 326 42.53 42.60 18.57
CA HIS A 326 42.75 41.82 19.80
C HIS A 326 41.43 41.60 20.57
N SER A 327 41.27 40.39 21.08
CA SER A 327 40.22 39.90 21.98
C SER A 327 40.36 40.45 23.41
N HIS A 328 39.26 40.64 24.15
CA HIS A 328 39.10 40.15 25.53
C HIS A 328 37.67 40.38 26.11
N LEU A 329 37.14 39.30 26.70
CA LEU A 329 36.16 39.14 27.79
C LEU A 329 34.68 39.59 27.65
N SER A 330 33.83 38.56 27.64
CA SER A 330 32.81 38.23 28.66
C SER A 330 31.52 39.06 28.80
N ARG A 331 30.41 38.30 28.64
CA ARG A 331 29.29 38.12 29.60
C ARG A 331 27.90 38.51 29.09
N SER A 332 27.10 37.47 28.88
CA SER A 332 25.67 37.28 29.19
C SER A 332 24.79 38.51 29.44
N THR A 333 23.71 38.62 28.66
CA THR A 333 22.35 38.79 29.19
C THR A 333 21.33 38.31 28.16
N VAL A 334 20.38 37.51 28.63
CA VAL A 334 19.08 37.23 28.02
C VAL A 334 18.25 38.51 27.98
N ASP A 335 17.47 38.73 26.92
CA ASP A 335 16.06 39.14 27.06
C ASP A 335 15.24 39.04 25.75
N THR A 336 14.02 38.61 25.98
CA THR A 336 12.81 38.36 25.19
C THR A 336 12.28 39.49 24.31
N VAL A 337 11.77 39.16 23.10
CA VAL A 337 10.61 39.80 22.40
C VAL A 337 10.06 38.77 21.38
N SER A 338 8.94 38.05 21.55
CA SER A 338 7.49 38.37 21.50
C SER A 338 6.95 39.09 20.25
N SER A 339 6.13 38.35 19.49
CA SER A 339 4.99 38.80 18.66
C SER A 339 5.27 39.45 17.29
N GLN A 340 4.84 38.75 16.22
CA GLN A 340 3.80 39.26 15.32
C GLN A 340 3.14 38.11 14.51
N MET A 341 1.83 38.25 14.38
CA MET A 341 0.86 37.31 13.81
C MET A 341 0.47 37.76 12.39
N THR A 342 -0.28 36.89 11.70
CA THR A 342 -1.32 37.16 10.67
C THR A 342 -0.96 37.40 9.20
N GLY A 343 -1.74 36.69 8.35
CA GLY A 343 -1.95 36.92 6.92
C GLY A 343 -0.94 36.17 6.06
N LEU A 344 -1.30 35.21 5.20
CA LEU A 344 -2.23 35.40 4.10
C LEU A 344 -2.84 34.06 3.66
N ARG A 345 -4.15 34.07 3.39
CA ARG A 345 -4.89 33.04 2.68
C ARG A 345 -5.54 33.69 1.45
N MET A 346 -5.35 33.04 0.30
CA MET A 346 -6.10 33.08 -0.98
C MET A 346 -6.18 34.39 -1.81
N ARG A 347 -5.70 34.27 -3.06
CA ARG A 347 -6.15 34.84 -4.35
C ARG A 347 -5.25 34.18 -5.42
N GLU A 348 -5.67 33.20 -6.21
CA GLU A 348 -6.67 33.22 -7.29
C GLU A 348 -6.51 34.46 -8.19
N PHE A 349 -5.91 34.25 -9.37
CA PHE A 349 -5.85 35.20 -10.48
C PHE A 349 -5.87 34.40 -11.79
N ASP A 350 -7.09 34.16 -12.27
CA ASP A 350 -7.38 34.16 -13.70
C ASP A 350 -7.29 35.62 -14.19
N GLU A 351 -6.79 35.84 -15.41
CA GLU A 351 -7.03 36.99 -16.31
C GLU A 351 -5.74 37.36 -17.07
N PHE A 352 -5.59 36.83 -18.30
CA PHE A 352 -5.35 37.64 -19.51
C PHE A 352 -5.43 36.75 -20.76
N ALA A 353 -6.64 36.65 -21.31
CA ALA A 353 -6.88 36.23 -22.68
C ALA A 353 -7.49 37.41 -23.43
N GLN A 354 -6.68 38.15 -24.20
CA GLN A 354 -7.06 38.89 -25.42
C GLN A 354 -5.91 39.80 -25.88
N ASN A 355 -5.24 39.48 -27.00
CA ASN A 355 -5.65 39.98 -28.31
C ASN A 355 -4.76 39.38 -29.44
N ARG A 356 -5.42 38.99 -30.54
CA ARG A 356 -4.82 38.63 -31.84
C ARG A 356 -4.19 39.88 -32.49
N SER A 357 -3.22 39.81 -33.42
CA SER A 357 -3.38 39.39 -34.82
C SER A 357 -2.12 39.68 -35.68
N ILE A 358 -1.88 38.85 -36.71
CA ILE A 358 -1.27 39.15 -38.05
C ILE A 358 0.27 39.34 -38.11
N SER A 359 1.08 38.82 -39.05
CA SER A 359 0.96 37.88 -40.18
C SER A 359 2.36 37.53 -40.72
N GLN A 360 2.48 36.33 -41.32
CA GLN A 360 3.33 35.91 -42.46
C GLN A 360 4.63 36.67 -42.81
N THR A 361 5.75 35.92 -42.90
CA THR A 361 6.54 35.74 -44.16
C THR A 361 7.55 34.59 -44.02
N ARG A 362 7.43 33.58 -44.91
CA ARG A 362 8.52 32.73 -45.44
C ARG A 362 8.98 33.39 -46.77
N PRO A 363 10.18 33.16 -47.34
CA PRO A 363 10.60 31.82 -47.80
C PRO A 363 12.12 31.48 -47.83
N SER A 364 12.37 30.17 -48.06
CA SER A 364 13.46 29.51 -48.84
C SER A 364 14.94 29.80 -48.56
N GLU A 365 15.93 28.92 -48.79
CA GLU A 365 16.15 27.51 -49.15
C GLU A 365 17.69 27.39 -49.28
N ARG A 366 18.33 26.32 -48.75
CA ARG A 366 19.39 25.57 -49.49
C ARG A 366 19.82 24.28 -48.78
N ASN A 367 19.57 23.16 -49.48
CA ASN A 367 20.34 21.90 -49.65
C ASN A 367 21.82 21.89 -49.19
N GLU A 368 22.52 20.77 -48.94
CA GLU A 368 22.31 19.31 -48.95
C GLU A 368 23.62 18.66 -48.46
N GLY A 369 23.56 17.41 -47.95
CA GLY A 369 24.63 16.39 -48.02
C GLY A 369 25.85 16.62 -47.10
N VAL A 370 26.45 15.63 -46.43
CA VAL A 370 26.76 14.26 -46.85
C VAL A 370 26.94 13.40 -45.59
N ALA A 371 26.53 12.14 -45.70
CA ALA A 371 26.62 11.12 -44.68
C ALA A 371 28.05 10.54 -44.48
N ASP A 372 28.19 9.85 -43.36
CA ASP A 372 29.00 8.63 -43.16
C ASP A 372 30.50 8.77 -42.87
N SER A 373 30.87 8.56 -41.60
CA SER A 373 31.97 7.70 -41.15
C SER A 373 32.40 8.05 -39.71
N LEU A 374 32.38 7.04 -38.83
CA LEU A 374 33.55 6.52 -38.10
C LEU A 374 33.21 6.12 -36.66
N ALA A 375 32.91 4.82 -36.51
CA ALA A 375 33.10 4.10 -35.27
C ALA A 375 34.58 3.77 -35.06
N GLN A 376 34.96 3.56 -33.78
CA GLN A 376 36.20 2.96 -33.25
C GLN A 376 37.40 3.86 -32.95
N ALA A 377 37.62 4.09 -31.64
CA ALA A 377 38.91 4.03 -30.92
C ALA A 377 38.62 4.12 -29.40
N GLN A 378 38.30 3.01 -28.73
CA GLN A 378 39.20 2.23 -27.86
C GLN A 378 39.98 3.02 -26.78
N ASN A 379 39.50 2.83 -25.54
CA ASN A 379 40.24 2.36 -24.35
C ASN A 379 41.71 2.78 -24.16
N THR A 380 41.99 3.55 -23.10
CA THR A 380 43.05 3.29 -22.10
C THR A 380 42.93 4.31 -20.95
N ARG A 381 42.47 3.91 -19.75
CA ARG A 381 43.19 4.12 -18.46
C ARG A 381 42.48 3.44 -17.26
N LEU A 382 43.12 2.38 -16.80
CA LEU A 382 43.05 1.66 -15.51
C LEU A 382 43.30 2.65 -14.32
N GLN A 383 43.01 2.44 -13.02
CA GLN A 383 42.47 1.38 -12.15
C GLN A 383 42.45 1.92 -10.68
N ASN A 384 41.82 1.15 -9.77
CA ASN A 384 41.99 1.04 -8.29
C ASN A 384 41.16 1.97 -7.37
N THR A 385 40.40 1.52 -6.35
CA THR A 385 40.37 0.31 -5.45
C THR A 385 38.92 0.13 -4.89
N GLY A 386 38.38 -0.98 -4.37
CA GLY A 386 38.78 -2.38 -4.18
C GLY A 386 37.58 -3.17 -3.57
N THR A 387 37.29 -4.36 -4.09
CA THR A 387 36.29 -5.33 -3.57
C THR A 387 36.87 -6.74 -3.56
N ILE A 388 36.38 -7.59 -2.64
CA ILE A 388 36.64 -9.04 -2.56
C ILE A 388 35.85 -9.74 -3.70
N PRO A 389 36.43 -10.67 -4.49
CA PRO A 389 35.72 -11.28 -5.61
C PRO A 389 35.05 -12.61 -5.21
N VAL A 390 33.79 -12.78 -5.59
CA VAL A 390 33.16 -14.10 -5.77
C VAL A 390 32.82 -14.23 -7.25
N SER A 391 33.28 -15.32 -7.89
CA SER A 391 33.23 -15.52 -9.35
C SER A 391 31.81 -15.89 -9.80
N GLN A 392 31.10 -14.98 -10.46
CA GLN A 392 29.75 -15.19 -10.97
C GLN A 392 29.66 -16.13 -12.19
N THR A 393 30.78 -16.56 -12.76
CA THR A 393 30.80 -17.45 -13.93
C THR A 393 30.38 -18.88 -13.59
N SER A 394 30.67 -19.37 -12.38
CA SER A 394 30.30 -20.74 -11.97
C SER A 394 28.80 -20.92 -11.73
N VAL A 395 28.10 -19.85 -11.36
CA VAL A 395 26.67 -19.90 -10.99
C VAL A 395 25.78 -19.91 -12.23
N MET A 396 26.24 -19.34 -13.34
CA MET A 396 25.51 -19.36 -14.61
C MET A 396 25.57 -20.75 -15.28
N ASP A 397 26.72 -21.43 -15.22
CA ASP A 397 26.87 -22.79 -15.76
C ASP A 397 25.97 -23.81 -15.05
N ASP A 398 25.78 -23.66 -13.73
CA ASP A 398 24.91 -24.53 -12.93
C ASP A 398 23.41 -24.32 -13.23
N ILE A 399 23.03 -23.11 -13.64
CA ILE A 399 21.64 -22.76 -13.99
C ILE A 399 21.32 -23.18 -15.42
N GLU A 400 22.25 -23.03 -16.38
CA GLU A 400 22.06 -23.53 -17.75
C GLU A 400 21.93 -25.07 -17.77
N LYS A 401 22.68 -25.77 -16.92
CA LYS A 401 22.59 -27.24 -16.78
C LYS A 401 21.28 -27.72 -16.14
N TRP A 402 20.59 -26.88 -15.38
CA TRP A 402 19.27 -27.18 -14.81
C TRP A 402 18.13 -26.95 -15.82
N LEU A 403 18.37 -26.15 -16.85
CA LEU A 403 17.39 -25.78 -17.87
C LEU A 403 17.48 -26.63 -19.15
N ASP A 404 18.55 -27.40 -19.32
CA ASP A 404 18.83 -28.28 -20.47
C ASP A 404 18.31 -29.74 -20.29
N VAL A 405 17.38 -29.97 -19.37
CA VAL A 405 16.69 -31.27 -19.27
C VAL A 405 15.46 -31.23 -20.17
N ASP A 406 15.66 -31.60 -21.44
CA ASP A 406 14.61 -31.79 -22.43
C ASP A 406 13.57 -32.83 -21.92
N GLU A 407 12.31 -32.47 -22.12
CA GLU A 407 11.16 -33.38 -22.06
C GLU A 407 11.30 -34.43 -23.17
N GLU A 408 11.60 -35.69 -22.85
CA GLU A 408 11.14 -36.85 -23.63
C GLU A 408 11.27 -38.16 -22.80
N ASP A 409 10.11 -38.80 -22.58
CA ASP A 409 9.86 -40.18 -22.14
C ASP A 409 10.43 -40.72 -20.81
N ASP A 410 9.63 -40.58 -19.74
CA ASP A 410 9.45 -41.68 -18.76
C ASP A 410 8.01 -41.63 -18.18
N MET A 411 7.05 -42.12 -18.96
CA MET A 411 5.75 -42.56 -18.48
C MET A 411 5.91 -43.93 -17.77
N ALA A 412 6.23 -43.91 -16.48
CA ALA A 412 6.07 -45.07 -15.59
C ALA A 412 5.93 -44.65 -14.11
N ASP A 413 4.70 -44.75 -13.60
CA ASP A 413 4.31 -45.03 -12.21
C ASP A 413 4.91 -44.17 -11.07
N SER A 414 4.43 -42.94 -10.95
CA SER A 414 4.24 -42.32 -9.63
C SER A 414 2.87 -42.73 -9.09
N GLU A 415 2.78 -43.96 -8.59
CA GLU A 415 1.60 -44.46 -7.88
C GLU A 415 1.41 -43.61 -6.61
N GLY A 416 0.42 -42.71 -6.66
CA GLY A 416 -0.02 -41.98 -5.48
C GLY A 416 -0.50 -42.96 -4.41
N VAL A 417 -0.31 -42.60 -3.14
CA VAL A 417 -0.66 -43.43 -1.98
C VAL A 417 -2.07 -43.99 -2.15
N THR A 418 -2.17 -45.31 -2.25
CA THR A 418 -3.45 -45.99 -2.44
C THR A 418 -4.28 -45.86 -1.16
N SER A 419 -5.62 -45.86 -1.28
CA SER A 419 -6.52 -45.74 -0.11
C SER A 419 -6.21 -46.77 0.99
N GLU A 420 -5.69 -47.94 0.62
CA GLU A 420 -5.31 -48.99 1.56
C GLU A 420 -4.05 -48.65 2.39
N GLU A 421 -3.09 -47.92 1.82
CA GLU A 421 -1.90 -47.47 2.56
C GLU A 421 -2.23 -46.35 3.54
N PHE A 422 -3.15 -45.46 3.17
CA PHE A 422 -3.65 -44.42 4.05
C PHE A 422 -4.47 -45.00 5.22
N ASP A 423 -5.32 -46.00 4.97
CA ASP A 423 -6.06 -46.70 6.02
C ASP A 423 -5.13 -47.51 6.95
N ARG A 424 -4.06 -48.10 6.41
CA ARG A 424 -3.01 -48.75 7.22
C ARG A 424 -2.31 -47.74 8.14
N PHE A 425 -2.01 -46.54 7.65
CA PHE A 425 -1.42 -45.48 8.46
C PHE A 425 -2.33 -45.03 9.61
N LEU A 426 -3.64 -44.88 9.36
CA LEU A 426 -4.61 -44.54 10.40
C LEU A 426 -4.74 -45.64 11.45
N ALA A 427 -4.80 -46.91 11.02
CA ALA A 427 -4.87 -48.06 11.92
C ALA A 427 -3.61 -48.21 12.80
N GLU A 428 -2.44 -47.89 12.26
CA GLU A 428 -1.17 -47.93 13.01
C GLU A 428 -1.12 -46.84 14.09
N ARG A 429 -1.61 -45.63 13.78
CA ARG A 429 -1.74 -44.56 14.79
C ARG A 429 -2.79 -44.85 15.86
N ALA A 430 -3.91 -45.45 15.51
CA ALA A 430 -4.92 -45.88 16.47
C ALA A 430 -4.36 -46.95 17.44
N ARG A 431 -3.61 -47.93 16.92
CA ARG A 431 -2.93 -48.95 17.75
C ARG A 431 -1.83 -48.37 18.65
N ALA A 432 -1.13 -47.34 18.22
CA ALA A 432 -0.12 -46.68 19.03
C ALA A 432 -0.73 -45.95 20.24
N ALA A 433 -1.95 -45.41 20.10
CA ALA A 433 -2.67 -44.77 21.20
C ALA A 433 -3.13 -45.79 22.28
N GLU A 434 -3.43 -47.03 21.89
CA GLU A 434 -3.81 -48.11 22.83
C GLU A 434 -2.64 -48.68 23.64
N ARG A 435 -1.39 -48.40 23.26
CA ARG A 435 -0.18 -48.87 23.96
C ARG A 435 0.34 -47.90 25.03
N LEU A 436 -0.40 -46.84 25.36
CA LEU A 436 -0.04 -45.95 26.44
C LEU A 436 -0.26 -46.63 27.82
N PRO A 437 0.70 -46.59 28.74
CA PRO A 437 0.56 -47.21 30.07
C PRO A 437 -0.52 -46.51 30.91
N SER A 438 -1.49 -47.26 31.43
CA SER A 438 -2.56 -46.73 32.28
C SER A 438 -2.01 -46.34 33.66
N LEU A 439 -2.16 -45.08 34.05
CA LEU A 439 -1.91 -44.63 35.42
C LEU A 439 -3.03 -45.16 36.33
N LYS A 440 -2.74 -46.21 37.11
CA LYS A 440 -3.60 -46.67 38.22
C LYS A 440 -3.65 -45.56 39.28
N ALA A 441 -4.78 -44.88 39.39
CA ALA A 441 -5.09 -44.03 40.54
C ALA A 441 -5.43 -44.92 41.75
N SER A 442 -4.56 -44.88 42.75
CA SER A 442 -4.76 -45.45 44.09
C SER A 442 -5.91 -44.71 44.78
N SER A 443 -7.07 -45.35 44.94
CA SER A 443 -8.09 -44.90 45.90
C SER A 443 -7.81 -45.53 47.26
N HIS A 444 -7.18 -44.77 48.16
CA HIS A 444 -7.11 -45.07 49.59
C HIS A 444 -7.74 -43.93 50.39
N ASP A 445 -8.72 -44.30 51.20
CA ASP A 445 -9.25 -43.67 52.42
C ASP A 445 -9.95 -42.31 52.35
N VAL A 446 -11.28 -42.40 52.26
CA VAL A 446 -12.19 -41.50 52.98
C VAL A 446 -12.59 -42.22 54.26
N ASN A 447 -12.11 -41.75 55.42
CA ASN A 447 -12.65 -42.13 56.71
C ASN A 447 -12.81 -40.89 57.59
N ASN A 448 -14.05 -40.65 58.01
CA ASN A 448 -14.53 -39.92 59.19
C ASN A 448 -13.73 -38.73 59.74
N HIS A 449 -14.39 -37.56 59.82
CA HIS A 449 -15.08 -37.20 61.07
C HIS A 449 -15.96 -35.95 60.93
N SER A 450 -17.19 -36.09 61.43
CA SER A 450 -18.02 -35.00 61.96
C SER A 450 -17.54 -34.60 63.36
N GLU A 451 -17.99 -33.40 63.77
CA GLU A 451 -18.11 -32.81 65.11
C GLU A 451 -17.06 -31.78 65.58
N SER A 452 -17.67 -30.63 65.98
CA SER A 452 -17.22 -29.51 66.82
C SER A 452 -16.49 -28.35 66.16
#